data_AF-A0A9Q8PCG8-F1
#
_entry.id   AF-A0A9Q8PCG8-F1
#
_cell.length_a   1.000
_cell.length_b   1.000
_cell.length_c   1.000
_cell.angle_alpha   90.00
_cell.angle_beta   90.00
_cell.angle_gamma   90.00
#
_symmetry.space_group_name_H-M   'P 1'
#
loop_
_entity.id
_entity.type
_entity.pdbx_description
1 polymer ?
#
loop_
_entity_poly.entity_id
_entity_poly.type
_entity_poly.pdbx_seq_one_letter_code
_entity_poly.pdbx_strand_id
1 'polypeptide(L)'
;MSWQAYVDQSLVGTGNVDKAAIFSAAGDSVWATSPSFQISPAEMTSITTAYKDTADVKQVQSTGLHIAGEKYVVLKADDRSIYGKKGREGVVIVKTQQAILVAHYPESVQPGSAANTVEQLGDYLIKVGY
;
A
#
# COMPACT_ATOMS: atom_id res chain seq x y z
N MET A 1 -10.44 -3.12 17.12
CA MET A 1 -9.77 -1.89 16.65
C MET A 1 -10.46 -1.48 15.35
N SER A 2 -10.71 -0.19 15.11
CA SER A 2 -11.31 0.27 13.85
C SER A 2 -10.27 0.36 12.74
N TRP A 3 -10.70 0.33 11.46
CA TRP A 3 -9.79 0.54 10.32
C TRP A 3 -9.05 1.87 10.38
N GLN A 4 -9.73 2.92 10.83
CA GLN A 4 -9.12 4.24 11.01
C GLN A 4 -8.01 4.21 12.08
N ALA A 5 -8.17 3.45 13.16
CA ALA A 5 -7.13 3.32 14.18
C ALA A 5 -5.86 2.62 13.64
N TYR A 6 -6.00 1.64 12.73
CA TYR A 6 -4.83 1.04 12.07
C TYR A 6 -4.07 2.07 11.23
N VAL A 7 -4.78 2.91 10.47
CA VAL A 7 -4.16 3.99 9.68
C VAL A 7 -3.48 5.01 10.60
N ASP A 8 -4.20 5.54 11.58
CA ASP A 8 -3.71 6.67 12.38
C ASP A 8 -2.62 6.26 13.38
N GLN A 9 -2.74 5.08 14.01
CA GLN A 9 -1.86 4.66 15.11
C GLN A 9 -0.81 3.64 14.68
N SER A 10 -1.24 2.61 13.93
CA SER A 10 -0.36 1.50 13.55
C SER A 10 0.48 1.78 12.31
N LEU A 11 0.07 2.75 11.49
CA LEU A 11 0.82 3.21 10.33
C LEU A 11 1.38 4.61 10.59
N VAL A 12 0.57 5.66 10.44
CA VAL A 12 1.05 7.06 10.51
C VAL A 12 1.67 7.39 11.88
N GLY A 13 1.06 6.92 12.96
CA GLY A 13 1.53 7.13 14.33
C GLY A 13 2.92 6.54 14.65
N THR A 14 3.45 5.66 13.79
CA THR A 14 4.81 5.11 13.95
C THR A 14 5.90 6.10 13.53
N GLY A 15 5.57 7.10 12.72
CA GLY A 15 6.54 8.01 12.10
C GLY A 15 7.36 7.40 10.94
N ASN A 16 7.14 6.12 10.61
CA ASN A 16 7.80 5.46 9.47
C ASN A 16 7.01 5.61 8.16
N VAL A 17 5.77 6.10 8.22
CA VAL A 17 4.94 6.43 7.06
C VAL A 17 4.19 7.72 7.41
N ASP A 18 4.00 8.60 6.43
CA ASP A 18 3.33 9.89 6.62
C ASP A 18 1.88 9.85 6.13
N LYS A 19 1.55 8.96 5.19
CA LYS A 19 0.21 8.79 4.64
C LYS A 19 -0.09 7.32 4.45
N ALA A 20 -1.34 6.92 4.69
CA ALA A 20 -1.78 5.56 4.46
C ALA A 20 -3.28 5.45 4.19
N ALA A 21 -3.66 4.40 3.48
CA ALA A 21 -5.04 4.02 3.23
C ALA A 21 -5.18 2.50 3.30
N ILE A 22 -6.37 2.06 3.70
CA ILE A 22 -6.78 0.66 3.69
C ILE A 22 -8.08 0.57 2.90
N PHE A 23 -8.12 -0.33 1.93
CA PHE A 23 -9.32 -0.60 1.14
C PHE A 23 -9.51 -2.10 0.93
N SER A 24 -10.70 -2.50 0.52
CA SER A 24 -11.06 -3.89 0.25
C SER A 24 -10.14 -4.53 -0.79
N ALA A 25 -9.80 -5.81 -0.62
CA ALA A 25 -9.01 -6.58 -1.58
C ALA A 25 -9.68 -6.69 -2.96
N ALA A 26 -11.00 -6.45 -3.05
CA ALA A 26 -11.71 -6.34 -4.32
C ALA A 26 -11.47 -5.00 -5.05
N GLY A 27 -10.98 -3.97 -4.34
CA GLY A 27 -10.78 -2.62 -4.88
C GLY A 27 -12.06 -1.78 -5.01
N ASP A 28 -13.12 -2.15 -4.30
CA ASP A 28 -14.47 -1.58 -4.41
C ASP A 28 -14.82 -0.53 -3.34
N SER A 29 -14.14 -0.57 -2.19
CA SER A 29 -14.47 0.26 -1.03
C SER A 29 -13.23 0.65 -0.22
N VAL A 30 -13.11 1.93 0.12
CA VAL A 30 -12.10 2.45 1.05
C VAL A 30 -12.61 2.31 2.47
N TRP A 31 -11.81 1.71 3.35
CA TRP A 31 -12.18 1.44 4.76
C TRP A 31 -11.59 2.47 5.72
N ALA A 32 -10.41 3.00 5.40
CA ALA A 32 -9.78 4.07 6.15
C ALA A 32 -8.73 4.79 5.29
N THR A 33 -8.51 6.08 5.58
CA THR A 33 -7.44 6.85 4.95
C THR A 33 -6.94 7.97 5.86
N SER A 34 -5.67 8.32 5.73
CA SER A 34 -5.08 9.49 6.36
C SER A 34 -5.51 10.77 5.61
N PRO A 35 -5.49 11.94 6.27
CA PRO A 35 -5.78 13.22 5.61
C PRO A 35 -4.95 13.42 4.34
N SER A 36 -5.58 13.94 3.28
CA SER A 36 -4.95 14.24 1.99
C SER A 36 -4.29 13.05 1.27
N PHE A 37 -4.72 11.81 1.57
CA PHE A 37 -4.27 10.60 0.86
C PHE A 37 -5.44 9.87 0.20
N GLN A 38 -5.98 10.46 -0.86
CA GLN A 38 -7.11 9.89 -1.58
C GLN A 38 -6.62 8.99 -2.71
N ILE A 39 -6.93 7.70 -2.61
CA ILE A 39 -6.73 6.75 -3.70
C ILE A 39 -8.01 6.70 -4.52
N SER A 40 -7.89 7.01 -5.81
CA SER A 40 -9.04 7.01 -6.71
C SER A 40 -9.50 5.58 -7.03
N PRO A 41 -10.77 5.37 -7.45
CA PRO A 41 -11.25 4.07 -7.89
C PRO A 41 -10.43 3.45 -9.04
N ALA A 42 -9.92 4.28 -9.95
CA ALA A 42 -9.05 3.85 -11.04
C ALA A 42 -7.71 3.30 -10.52
N GLU A 43 -7.13 3.95 -9.50
CA GLU A 43 -5.90 3.49 -8.86
C GLU A 43 -6.13 2.21 -8.06
N MET A 44 -7.23 2.11 -7.30
CA MET A 44 -7.60 0.86 -6.62
C MET A 44 -7.72 -0.30 -7.62
N THR A 45 -8.39 -0.08 -8.75
CA THR A 45 -8.52 -1.09 -9.81
C THR A 45 -7.16 -1.49 -10.39
N SER A 46 -6.26 -0.51 -10.57
CA SER A 46 -4.90 -0.75 -11.07
C SER A 46 -4.08 -1.61 -10.09
N ILE A 47 -4.17 -1.33 -8.79
CA ILE A 47 -3.52 -2.12 -7.73
C ILE A 47 -4.09 -3.54 -7.70
N THR A 48 -5.42 -3.70 -7.71
CA THR A 48 -6.06 -5.02 -7.68
C THR A 48 -5.72 -5.83 -8.94
N THR A 49 -5.60 -5.17 -10.10
CA THR A 49 -5.16 -5.82 -11.34
C THR A 49 -3.71 -6.27 -11.26
N ALA A 50 -2.84 -5.48 -10.65
CA ALA A 50 -1.45 -5.86 -10.39
C ALA A 50 -1.35 -7.15 -9.56
N TYR A 51 -2.23 -7.33 -8.58
CA TYR A 51 -2.28 -8.56 -7.77
C TYR A 51 -2.94 -9.76 -8.48
N LYS A 52 -3.66 -9.54 -9.58
CA LYS A 52 -4.24 -10.59 -10.43
C LYS A 52 -3.30 -11.03 -11.55
N ASP A 53 -2.28 -10.23 -11.86
CA ASP A 53 -1.27 -10.57 -12.83
C ASP A 53 -0.38 -11.70 -12.32
N THR A 54 -0.44 -12.84 -13.02
CA THR A 54 0.29 -14.07 -12.73
C THR A 54 1.55 -14.23 -13.60
N ALA A 55 1.94 -13.20 -14.36
CA ALA A 55 3.19 -13.22 -15.10
C ALA A 55 4.39 -13.15 -14.15
N ASP A 56 5.51 -13.77 -14.54
CA ASP A 56 6.77 -13.73 -13.78
C ASP A 56 7.28 -12.28 -13.58
N VAL A 57 7.09 -11.44 -14.60
CA VAL A 57 7.33 -9.99 -14.56
C VAL A 57 5.98 -9.30 -14.70
N LYS A 58 5.45 -8.80 -13.59
CA LYS A 58 4.13 -8.13 -13.59
C LYS A 58 4.17 -6.87 -14.44
N GLN A 59 3.13 -6.60 -15.20
CA GLN A 59 3.03 -5.45 -16.10
C GLN A 59 3.32 -4.12 -15.39
N VAL A 60 2.92 -4.00 -14.12
CA VAL A 60 3.16 -2.81 -13.28
C VAL A 60 4.64 -2.50 -13.08
N GLN A 61 5.53 -3.49 -13.20
CA GLN A 61 6.99 -3.27 -13.15
C GLN A 61 7.48 -2.48 -14.37
N SER A 62 6.82 -2.63 -15.52
CA SER A 62 7.14 -1.91 -16.76
C SER A 62 6.44 -0.56 -16.86
N THR A 63 5.17 -0.48 -16.45
CA THR A 63 4.36 0.75 -16.62
C THR A 63 4.51 1.74 -15.47
N GLY A 64 4.92 1.26 -14.29
CA GLY A 64 4.78 1.96 -13.01
C GLY A 64 3.35 1.89 -12.47
N LEU A 65 3.13 2.51 -11.31
CA LEU A 65 1.86 2.53 -10.59
C LEU A 65 1.52 3.96 -10.15
N HIS A 66 0.24 4.33 -10.21
CA HIS A 66 -0.24 5.63 -9.71
C HIS A 66 -0.89 5.47 -8.35
N ILE A 67 -0.51 6.32 -7.40
CA ILE A 67 -1.08 6.38 -6.05
C ILE A 67 -1.30 7.84 -5.69
N ALA A 68 -2.55 8.22 -5.41
CA ALA A 68 -2.95 9.58 -5.08
C ALA A 68 -2.50 10.62 -6.14
N GLY A 69 -2.62 10.26 -7.43
CA GLY A 69 -2.28 11.11 -8.56
C GLY A 69 -0.79 11.14 -8.93
N GLU A 70 0.06 10.45 -8.17
CA GLU A 70 1.51 10.45 -8.34
C GLU A 70 2.00 9.11 -8.91
N LYS A 71 2.92 9.18 -9.88
CA LYS A 71 3.49 7.98 -10.52
C LYS A 71 4.73 7.49 -9.78
N TYR A 72 4.75 6.20 -9.45
CA TYR A 72 5.86 5.49 -8.82
C TYR A 72 6.44 4.45 -9.77
N VAL A 73 7.77 4.32 -9.75
CA VAL A 73 8.48 3.21 -10.40
C VAL A 73 8.41 2.01 -9.47
N VAL A 74 7.91 0.89 -9.97
CA VAL A 74 7.76 -0.33 -9.18
C VAL A 74 9.11 -1.05 -9.11
N LEU A 75 9.61 -1.24 -7.89
CA LEU A 75 10.88 -1.93 -7.61
C LEU A 75 10.67 -3.42 -7.33
N LYS A 76 9.50 -3.75 -6.79
CA LYS A 76 9.11 -5.10 -6.41
C LYS A 76 7.61 -5.24 -6.63
N ALA A 77 7.19 -6.35 -7.24
CA ALA A 77 5.78 -6.73 -7.27
C ALA A 77 5.69 -8.25 -7.20
N ASP A 78 5.27 -8.77 -6.05
CA ASP A 78 4.92 -10.18 -5.85
C ASP A 78 3.42 -10.31 -5.56
N ASP A 79 2.96 -11.48 -5.11
CA ASP A 79 1.54 -11.75 -4.90
C ASP A 79 0.96 -11.09 -3.64
N ARG A 80 1.84 -10.66 -2.73
CA ARG A 80 1.49 -10.04 -1.46
C ARG A 80 1.88 -8.57 -1.42
N SER A 81 3.04 -8.21 -1.97
CA SER A 81 3.69 -6.94 -1.72
C SER A 81 4.17 -6.27 -3.01
N ILE A 82 3.81 -4.99 -3.15
CA ILE A 82 4.24 -4.12 -4.24
C ILE A 82 4.94 -2.90 -3.64
N TYR A 83 6.19 -2.67 -4.02
CA TYR A 83 6.98 -1.51 -3.58
C TYR A 83 7.22 -0.57 -4.75
N GLY A 84 6.82 0.68 -4.57
CA GLY A 84 7.03 1.77 -5.52
C GLY A 84 7.97 2.82 -4.98
N LYS A 85 8.70 3.50 -5.86
CA LYS A 85 9.61 4.60 -5.52
C LYS A 85 9.42 5.78 -6.46
N LYS A 86 9.50 6.99 -5.89
CA LYS A 86 9.52 8.27 -6.61
C LYS A 86 10.62 9.14 -6.00
N GLY A 87 11.76 9.22 -6.66
CA GLY A 87 12.91 9.97 -6.13
C GLY A 87 13.40 9.38 -4.81
N ARG A 88 13.24 10.11 -3.70
CA ARG A 88 13.60 9.67 -2.34
C ARG A 88 12.41 9.19 -1.52
N GLU A 89 11.21 9.37 -2.02
CA GLU A 89 9.95 8.93 -1.43
C GLU A 89 9.52 7.60 -2.04
N GLY A 90 8.50 6.97 -1.46
CA GLY A 90 7.94 5.78 -2.06
C GLY A 90 6.68 5.29 -1.40
N VAL A 91 6.18 4.18 -1.93
CA VAL A 91 4.95 3.53 -1.48
C VAL A 91 5.20 2.06 -1.22
N VAL A 92 4.58 1.55 -0.17
CA VAL A 92 4.54 0.15 0.19
C VAL A 92 3.09 -0.28 0.18
N ILE A 93 2.80 -1.30 -0.61
CA ILE A 93 1.47 -1.87 -0.74
C ILE A 93 1.53 -3.32 -0.31
N VAL A 94 0.66 -3.71 0.62
CA VAL A 94 0.57 -5.08 1.12
C VAL A 94 -0.87 -5.55 1.03
N LYS A 95 -1.08 -6.68 0.35
CA LYS A 95 -2.35 -7.38 0.24
C LYS A 95 -2.47 -8.42 1.36
N THR A 96 -3.65 -8.44 1.97
CA THR A 96 -4.10 -9.42 2.97
C THR A 96 -5.24 -10.25 2.37
N GLN A 97 -6.01 -10.99 3.18
CA GLN A 97 -7.08 -11.83 2.64
C GLN A 97 -8.25 -11.00 2.11
N GLN A 98 -8.57 -9.90 2.78
CA GLN A 98 -9.74 -9.06 2.59
C GLN A 98 -9.39 -7.57 2.45
N ALA A 99 -8.19 -7.14 2.85
CA ALA A 99 -7.74 -5.76 2.71
C ALA A 99 -6.47 -5.59 1.85
N ILE A 100 -6.30 -4.40 1.31
CA ILE A 100 -5.04 -3.90 0.75
C ILE A 100 -4.65 -2.65 1.54
N LEU A 101 -3.43 -2.68 2.07
CA LEU A 101 -2.81 -1.56 2.76
C LEU A 101 -1.94 -0.83 1.74
N VAL A 102 -2.06 0.48 1.67
CA VAL A 102 -1.18 1.36 0.91
C VAL A 102 -0.62 2.37 1.87
N ALA A 103 0.69 2.46 1.97
CA ALA A 103 1.35 3.50 2.75
C ALA A 103 2.42 4.20 1.92
N HIS A 104 2.50 5.51 2.09
CA HIS A 104 3.55 6.35 1.57
C HIS A 104 4.55 6.66 2.67
N TYR A 105 5.83 6.76 2.30
CA TYR A 105 6.88 7.25 3.18
C TYR A 105 7.60 8.45 2.56
N PRO A 106 7.91 9.48 3.36
CA PRO A 106 8.61 10.67 2.89
C PRO A 106 10.12 10.40 2.77
N GLU A 107 10.84 11.34 2.17
CA GLU A 107 12.30 11.22 1.94
C GLU A 107 13.16 11.15 3.22
N SER A 108 12.59 11.51 4.36
CA SER A 108 13.23 11.45 5.68
C SER A 108 13.24 10.04 6.28
N VAL A 109 12.44 9.11 5.72
CA VAL A 109 12.31 7.75 6.23
C VAL A 109 13.08 6.76 5.36
N GLN A 110 13.73 5.81 6.01
CA GLN A 110 14.38 4.69 5.34
C GLN A 110 13.33 3.72 4.76
N PRO A 111 13.41 3.35 3.47
CA PRO A 111 12.42 2.47 2.83
C PRO A 111 12.20 1.13 3.56
N GLY A 112 13.27 0.57 4.15
CA GLY A 112 13.18 -0.68 4.92
C GLY A 112 12.33 -0.55 6.19
N SER A 113 12.39 0.58 6.88
CA SER A 113 11.58 0.83 8.08
C SER A 113 10.09 0.96 7.72
N ALA A 114 9.79 1.72 6.66
CA ALA A 114 8.42 1.85 6.13
C ALA A 114 7.86 0.49 5.70
N ALA A 115 8.65 -0.30 4.95
CA ALA A 115 8.24 -1.63 4.51
C ALA A 115 7.94 -2.55 5.70
N ASN A 116 8.84 -2.61 6.69
CA ASN A 116 8.64 -3.43 7.88
C ASN A 116 7.37 -3.06 8.65
N THR A 117 7.08 -1.77 8.82
CA THR A 117 5.85 -1.31 9.50
C THR A 117 4.58 -1.79 8.78
N VAL A 118 4.51 -1.65 7.46
CA VAL A 118 3.32 -2.05 6.69
C VAL A 118 3.17 -3.57 6.63
N GLU A 119 4.28 -4.29 6.45
CA GLU A 119 4.28 -5.76 6.41
C GLU A 119 3.86 -6.37 7.75
N GLN A 120 4.34 -5.83 8.88
CA GLN A 120 3.94 -6.30 10.21
C GLN A 120 2.44 -6.12 10.45
N LEU A 121 1.86 -4.99 10.02
CA LEU A 121 0.42 -4.79 10.11
C LEU A 121 -0.34 -5.74 9.18
N GLY A 122 0.16 -5.96 7.96
CA GLY A 122 -0.37 -6.95 7.03
C GLY A 122 -0.38 -8.37 7.60
N ASP A 123 0.75 -8.81 8.19
CA ASP A 123 0.86 -10.10 8.89
C ASP A 123 -0.14 -10.24 10.03
N TYR A 124 -0.27 -9.18 10.83
CA TYR A 124 -1.24 -9.17 11.92
C TYR A 124 -2.67 -9.31 11.40
N LEU A 125 -3.05 -8.55 10.37
CA LEU A 125 -4.38 -8.61 9.77
C LEU A 125 -4.69 -10.01 9.21
N ILE A 126 -3.74 -10.60 8.47
CA ILE A 126 -3.86 -11.98 7.96
C ILE A 126 -4.06 -12.96 9.11
N LYS A 127 -3.30 -12.82 10.20
CA LYS A 127 -3.39 -13.69 11.37
C LYS A 127 -4.76 -13.61 12.06
N VAL A 128 -5.39 -12.45 12.07
CA VAL A 128 -6.73 -12.27 12.66
C VAL A 128 -7.87 -12.52 11.66
N GLY A 129 -7.57 -13.00 10.45
CA GLY A 129 -8.55 -13.42 9.44
C GLY A 129 -8.97 -12.33 8.45
N TYR A 130 -8.22 -11.22 8.38
CA TYR A 130 -8.43 -10.13 7.43
C TYR A 130 -7.48 -10.17 6.23
#